data_AF-A0A1I8BXR7-F1
#
_entry.id   AF-A0A1I8BXR7-F1
#
_cell.length_a   1.000
_cell.length_b   1.000
_cell.length_c   1.000
_cell.angle_alpha   90.00
_cell.angle_beta   90.00
_cell.angle_gamma   90.00
#
_symmetry.space_group_name_H-M   'P 1'
#
loop_
_entity.id
_entity.type
_entity.pdbx_description
1 polymer ?
#
loop_
_entity_poly.entity_id
_entity_poly.type
_entity_poly.pdbx_seq_one_letter_code
_entity_poly.pdbx_strand_id
1 'polypeptide(L)'
;MSKHSEFEWILFIDGDMAVVNPNHSLFEYINGEQIIFYDRLFNHEIMAGSYLAKNFGDLFKYEVCVRHYIAKQMINRTFDEGKVRVLPKALGWARDGGHTRTKFSTKDFMFHGWKYS
;
A
#
# COMPACT_ATOMS: atom_id res chain seq x y z
N MET A 1 -1.86 -11.63 -14.88
CA MET A 1 -1.93 -11.03 -16.22
C MET A 1 -1.56 -9.56 -16.10
N SER A 2 -0.29 -9.18 -16.33
CA SER A 2 0.13 -7.78 -16.36
C SER A 2 -0.27 -7.18 -17.70
N LYS A 3 -1.20 -6.23 -17.67
CA LYS A 3 -1.71 -5.54 -18.87
C LYS A 3 -0.70 -4.56 -19.51
N HIS A 4 0.49 -4.43 -18.92
CA HIS A 4 1.50 -3.43 -19.31
C HIS A 4 2.90 -4.01 -19.16
N SER A 5 3.48 -4.55 -20.23
CA SER A 5 4.87 -5.06 -20.27
C SER A 5 5.86 -4.03 -20.79
N GLU A 6 5.37 -2.88 -21.24
CA GLU A 6 6.16 -1.78 -21.78
C GLU A 6 6.88 -0.93 -20.73
N PHE A 7 6.44 -0.98 -19.47
CA PHE A 7 7.03 -0.18 -18.39
C PHE A 7 8.20 -0.93 -17.74
N GLU A 8 9.34 -0.27 -17.65
CA GLU A 8 10.52 -0.79 -16.96
C GLU A 8 10.44 -0.60 -15.43
N TRP A 9 9.79 0.49 -15.01
CA TRP A 9 9.61 0.88 -13.61
C TRP A 9 8.26 1.54 -13.41
N ILE A 10 7.74 1.39 -12.19
CA ILE A 10 6.51 1.99 -11.71
C ILE A 10 6.88 2.87 -10.53
N LEU A 11 6.53 4.15 -10.61
CA LEU A 11 6.61 5.10 -9.50
C LEU A 11 5.23 5.20 -8.85
N PHE A 12 5.14 4.83 -7.58
CA PHE A 12 3.98 5.15 -6.75
C PHE A 12 4.20 6.53 -6.11
N ILE A 13 3.17 7.38 -6.10
CA ILE A 13 3.16 8.70 -5.47
C ILE A 13 1.78 8.97 -4.85
N ASP A 14 1.77 9.50 -3.64
CA ASP A 14 0.57 9.98 -2.96
C ASP A 14 0.05 11.28 -3.60
N GLY A 15 -1.23 11.57 -3.38
CA GLY A 15 -1.94 12.68 -4.03
C GLY A 15 -1.49 14.08 -3.60
N ASP A 16 -0.67 14.19 -2.56
CA ASP A 16 -0.13 15.43 -2.00
C ASP A 16 1.38 15.60 -2.27
N MET A 17 1.92 14.90 -3.26
CA MET A 17 3.32 14.98 -3.67
C MET A 17 3.52 15.72 -5.00
N ALA A 18 4.68 16.38 -5.14
CA ALA A 18 5.04 17.12 -6.36
C ALA A 18 6.54 16.98 -6.69
N VAL A 19 6.86 17.02 -7.99
CA VAL A 19 8.24 17.08 -8.48
C VAL A 19 8.74 18.51 -8.37
N VAL A 20 9.79 18.73 -7.59
CA VAL A 20 10.39 20.06 -7.37
C VAL A 20 11.64 20.32 -8.20
N ASN A 21 12.34 19.27 -8.64
CA ASN A 21 13.54 19.37 -9.47
C ASN A 21 13.50 18.34 -10.61
N PRO A 22 12.97 18.70 -11.79
CA PRO A 22 12.85 17.77 -12.91
C PRO A 22 14.18 17.49 -13.62
N ASN A 23 15.27 18.16 -13.24
CA ASN A 23 16.59 17.91 -13.83
C ASN A 23 17.34 16.73 -13.18
N HIS A 24 16.86 16.24 -12.03
CA HIS A 24 17.39 15.03 -11.40
C HIS A 24 16.57 13.81 -11.78
N SER A 25 17.28 12.74 -12.16
CA SER A 25 16.65 11.51 -12.59
C SER A 25 16.42 10.57 -11.41
N LEU A 26 15.19 10.05 -11.28
CA LEU A 26 14.90 9.00 -10.29
C LEU A 26 15.70 7.72 -10.53
N PHE A 27 16.16 7.49 -11.76
CA PHE A 27 16.97 6.32 -12.10
C PHE A 27 18.34 6.30 -11.40
N GLU A 28 18.81 7.45 -10.88
CA GLU A 28 20.05 7.54 -10.10
C GLU A 28 20.01 6.74 -8.78
N TYR A 29 18.81 6.49 -8.24
CA TYR A 29 18.63 5.76 -6.98
C TYR A 29 18.56 4.24 -7.15
N ILE A 30 18.62 3.75 -8.38
CA ILE A 30 18.44 2.33 -8.69
C ILE A 30 19.78 1.61 -8.70
N ASN A 31 19.91 0.54 -7.91
CA ASN A 31 21.13 -0.26 -7.81
C ASN A 31 20.85 -1.77 -7.83
N GLY A 32 20.00 -2.20 -8.77
CA GLY A 32 19.70 -3.63 -9.01
C GLY A 32 18.57 -4.22 -8.15
N GLU A 33 17.96 -3.42 -7.27
CA GLU A 33 16.82 -3.83 -6.46
C GLU A 33 15.55 -4.03 -7.32
N GLN A 34 14.55 -4.69 -6.75
CA GLN A 34 13.22 -4.84 -7.37
C GLN A 34 12.23 -3.78 -6.87
N ILE A 35 12.45 -3.29 -5.64
CA ILE A 35 11.60 -2.32 -4.96
C ILE A 35 12.50 -1.45 -4.09
N ILE A 36 12.29 -0.14 -4.13
CA ILE A 36 13.13 0.84 -3.44
C ILE A 36 12.22 1.71 -2.57
N PHE A 37 12.49 1.69 -1.27
CA PHE A 37 11.92 2.59 -0.28
C PHE A 37 13.00 3.55 0.23
N TYR A 38 12.57 4.58 0.95
CA TYR A 38 13.46 5.52 1.62
C TYR A 38 12.86 5.95 2.96
N ASP A 39 13.71 6.35 3.90
CA ASP A 39 13.26 6.88 5.19
C ASP A 39 12.70 8.30 5.05
N ARG A 40 11.70 8.63 5.86
CA ARG A 40 11.25 10.02 6.00
C ARG A 40 12.28 10.81 6.80
N LEU A 41 12.43 12.09 6.46
CA LEU A 41 13.46 12.93 7.10
C LEU A 41 13.17 13.21 8.59
N PHE A 42 11.90 13.32 8.98
CA PHE A 42 11.53 13.87 10.30
C PHE A 42 11.31 12.81 11.40
N ASN A 43 11.24 11.52 11.05
CA ASN A 43 10.99 10.44 11.99
C ASN A 43 11.63 9.12 11.50
N HIS A 44 11.42 8.04 12.26
CA HIS A 44 11.95 6.71 11.95
C HIS A 44 11.02 5.88 11.05
N GLU A 45 10.17 6.54 10.25
CA GLU A 45 9.25 5.86 9.34
C GLU A 45 9.87 5.67 7.96
N ILE A 46 9.59 4.52 7.36
CA ILE A 46 9.82 4.29 5.93
C ILE A 46 8.68 4.97 5.16
N MET A 47 9.00 5.72 4.10
CA MET A 47 8.02 6.34 3.23
C MET A 47 7.20 5.29 2.47
N ALA A 48 5.95 5.08 2.90
CA ALA A 48 5.01 4.19 2.19
C ALA A 48 4.21 4.91 1.08
N GLY A 49 4.19 6.26 1.11
CA GLY A 49 3.45 7.11 0.18
C GLY A 49 4.15 7.39 -1.16
N SER A 50 5.41 6.97 -1.31
CA SER A 50 6.15 7.10 -2.57
C SER A 50 7.31 6.11 -2.60
N TYR A 51 7.40 5.32 -3.67
CA TYR A 51 8.42 4.29 -3.85
C TYR A 51 8.49 3.83 -5.32
N LEU A 52 9.61 3.20 -5.67
CA LEU A 52 9.83 2.61 -7.00
C LEU A 52 9.65 1.10 -6.94
N ALA A 53 9.01 0.52 -7.96
CA ALA A 53 8.89 -0.92 -8.16
C ALA A 53 9.16 -1.28 -9.62
N LYS A 54 9.90 -2.37 -9.85
CA LYS A 54 10.29 -2.80 -11.19
C LYS A 54 9.11 -3.30 -12.04
N ASN A 55 8.08 -3.86 -11.42
CA ASN A 55 6.86 -4.26 -12.12
C ASN A 55 5.70 -4.47 -11.12
N PHE A 56 4.49 -4.65 -11.65
CA PHE A 56 3.29 -4.94 -10.85
C PHE A 56 3.39 -6.23 -10.03
N GLY A 57 4.17 -7.21 -10.49
CA GLY A 57 4.42 -8.44 -9.73
C GLY A 57 5.23 -8.16 -8.48
N ASP A 58 6.27 -7.33 -8.57
CA ASP A 58 7.10 -6.93 -7.44
C ASP A 58 6.33 -6.04 -6.46
N LEU A 59 5.49 -5.12 -6.96
CA LEU A 59 4.53 -4.37 -6.13
C LEU A 59 3.66 -5.32 -5.29
N PHE A 60 3.08 -6.34 -5.91
CA PHE A 60 2.28 -7.32 -5.20
C PHE A 60 3.12 -8.16 -4.24
N LYS A 61 4.40 -8.43 -4.53
CA LYS A 61 5.32 -9.08 -3.58
C LYS A 61 5.54 -8.22 -2.34
N TYR A 62 5.69 -6.90 -2.45
CA TYR A 62 5.76 -6.04 -1.26
C TYR A 62 4.48 -6.15 -0.42
N GLU A 63 3.31 -6.00 -1.04
CA GLU A 63 2.02 -6.14 -0.33
C GLU A 63 1.90 -7.50 0.35
N VAL A 64 2.26 -8.58 -0.36
CA VAL A 64 2.27 -9.94 0.16
C VAL A 64 3.31 -10.11 1.26
N CYS A 65 4.52 -9.57 1.13
CA CYS A 65 5.57 -9.67 2.13
C CYS A 65 5.24 -8.90 3.41
N VAL A 66 4.68 -7.69 3.31
CA VAL A 66 4.18 -6.93 4.46
C VAL A 66 3.02 -7.67 5.09
N ARG A 67 2.05 -8.12 4.29
CA ARG A 67 0.95 -8.96 4.79
C ARG A 67 1.46 -10.25 5.38
N HIS A 68 2.52 -10.85 4.85
CA HIS A 68 3.08 -12.09 5.31
C HIS A 68 3.90 -11.86 6.57
N TYR A 69 4.60 -10.75 6.72
CA TYR A 69 5.33 -10.39 7.94
C TYR A 69 4.34 -10.07 9.08
N ILE A 70 3.32 -9.26 8.78
CA ILE A 70 2.22 -8.94 9.69
C ILE A 70 1.38 -10.20 9.99
N ALA A 71 1.02 -10.99 8.97
CA ALA A 71 0.17 -12.16 9.15
C ALA A 71 0.93 -13.38 9.66
N LYS A 72 2.24 -13.56 9.38
CA LYS A 72 3.08 -14.66 9.92
C LYS A 72 3.26 -14.60 11.42
N GLN A 73 2.89 -13.51 12.10
CA GLN A 73 2.62 -13.53 13.54
C GLN A 73 1.31 -14.30 13.87
N MET A 74 1.06 -15.42 13.17
CA MET A 74 -0.17 -16.23 13.07
C MET A 74 -0.59 -16.92 14.38
N ILE A 75 -0.79 -16.19 15.47
CA ILE A 75 -1.74 -16.59 16.52
C ILE A 75 -2.55 -15.36 16.94
N ASN A 76 -1.86 -14.25 17.20
CA ASN A 76 -2.48 -13.00 17.61
C ASN A 76 -2.13 -11.92 16.61
N ARG A 77 -3.12 -11.41 15.87
CA ARG A 77 -3.00 -10.25 14.96
C ARG A 77 -2.79 -8.93 15.72
N THR A 78 -1.99 -8.99 16.78
CA THR A 78 -1.72 -7.92 17.72
C THR A 78 -0.21 -7.78 17.86
N PHE A 79 0.27 -6.54 17.83
CA PHE A 79 1.67 -6.16 17.88
C PHE A 79 1.87 -5.14 19.00
N ASP A 80 3.12 -4.86 19.35
CA ASP A 80 3.49 -3.90 20.41
C ASP A 80 2.70 -4.18 21.71
N GLU A 81 2.81 -5.43 22.19
CA GLU A 81 2.16 -5.88 23.43
C GLU A 81 0.63 -5.70 23.45
N GLY A 82 -0.01 -5.70 22.27
CA GLY A 82 -1.46 -5.55 22.14
C GLY A 82 -1.92 -4.14 21.79
N LYS A 83 -1.02 -3.16 21.72
CA LYS A 83 -1.36 -1.77 21.36
C LYS A 83 -1.75 -1.61 19.90
N VAL A 84 -1.23 -2.45 19.01
CA VAL A 84 -1.55 -2.43 17.59
C VAL A 84 -2.28 -3.71 17.23
N ARG A 85 -3.41 -3.63 16.50
CA ARG A 85 -4.19 -4.82 16.09
C ARG A 85 -4.68 -4.69 14.66
N VAL A 86 -4.54 -5.76 13.89
CA VAL A 86 -5.08 -5.88 12.53
C VAL A 86 -6.34 -6.74 12.54
N LEU A 87 -7.48 -6.15 12.20
CA LEU A 87 -8.76 -6.85 12.16
C LEU A 87 -8.82 -7.85 10.99
N PRO A 88 -9.48 -9.01 11.15
CA PRO A 88 -9.78 -9.90 10.04
C PRO A 88 -10.61 -9.24 8.94
N LYS A 89 -10.53 -9.81 7.73
CA LYS A 89 -11.37 -9.38 6.61
C LYS A 89 -12.85 -9.43 7.05
N ALA A 90 -13.62 -8.41 6.64
CA ALA A 90 -15.03 -8.23 6.98
C ALA A 90 -15.36 -7.97 8.46
N LEU A 91 -14.36 -7.78 9.33
CA LEU A 91 -14.54 -7.34 10.73
C LEU A 91 -14.06 -5.91 10.99
N GLY A 92 -13.60 -5.21 9.96
CA GLY A 92 -13.25 -3.79 10.04
C GLY A 92 -14.48 -2.88 10.05
N TRP A 93 -14.26 -1.60 10.36
CA TRP A 93 -15.33 -0.60 10.40
C TRP A 93 -15.70 -0.03 9.02
N ALA A 94 -14.88 -0.29 7.98
CA ALA A 94 -15.14 0.16 6.62
C ALA A 94 -15.37 -1.02 5.66
N ARG A 95 -16.35 -0.88 4.76
CA ARG A 95 -16.64 -1.83 3.67
C ARG A 95 -16.56 -1.13 2.32
N ASP A 96 -16.08 -1.82 1.29
CA ASP A 96 -16.13 -1.30 -0.09
C ASP A 96 -17.56 -1.38 -0.64
N GLY A 97 -18.24 -0.24 -0.74
CA GLY A 97 -19.65 -0.17 -1.17
C GLY A 97 -19.87 -0.64 -2.61
N GLY A 98 -18.87 -0.45 -3.48
CA GLY A 98 -18.91 -0.95 -4.86
C GLY A 98 -19.10 -2.47 -4.97
N HIS A 99 -18.51 -3.23 -4.05
CA HIS A 99 -18.62 -4.69 -4.04
C HIS A 99 -19.96 -5.20 -3.51
N THR A 100 -20.67 -4.41 -2.72
CA THR A 100 -22.00 -4.78 -2.18
C THR A 100 -23.17 -4.11 -2.89
N ARG A 101 -22.92 -3.46 -4.04
CA ARG A 101 -23.93 -2.65 -4.77
C ARG A 101 -24.62 -1.66 -3.82
N THR A 102 -23.85 -1.01 -2.96
CA THR A 102 -24.34 -0.02 -1.99
C THR A 102 -25.29 -0.60 -0.92
N LYS A 103 -25.44 -1.93 -0.83
CA LYS A 103 -26.18 -2.57 0.26
C LYS A 103 -25.35 -2.57 1.53
N PHE A 104 -25.97 -2.16 2.65
CA PHE A 104 -25.40 -2.19 3.99
C PHE A 104 -26.17 -3.17 4.89
N SER A 105 -25.49 -3.65 5.90
CA SER A 105 -26.04 -4.39 7.04
C SER A 105 -26.07 -3.49 8.27
N THR A 106 -26.84 -3.88 9.29
CA THR A 106 -26.87 -3.18 10.59
C THR A 106 -25.54 -3.19 11.34
N LYS A 107 -24.55 -3.96 10.88
CA LYS A 107 -23.20 -4.05 11.45
C LYS A 107 -22.18 -3.14 10.75
N ASP A 108 -22.52 -2.53 9.62
CA ASP A 108 -21.59 -1.68 8.88
C ASP A 108 -21.51 -0.28 9.50
N PHE A 109 -20.30 0.23 9.70
CA PHE A 109 -20.07 1.56 10.27
C PHE A 109 -19.84 2.63 9.19
N MET A 110 -19.01 2.35 8.18
CA MET A 110 -18.81 3.25 7.04
C MET A 110 -18.58 2.52 5.72
N PHE A 111 -18.84 3.21 4.61
CA PHE A 111 -18.43 2.77 3.28
C PHE A 111 -17.15 3.49 2.84
N HIS A 112 -16.24 2.72 2.28
CA HIS A 112 -15.10 3.21 1.52
C HIS A 112 -15.46 3.28 0.03
N GLY A 113 -14.85 4.23 -0.70
CA GLY A 113 -15.00 4.34 -2.15
C GLY A 113 -16.32 4.93 -2.62
N TRP A 114 -16.98 5.78 -1.83
CA TRP A 114 -18.18 6.51 -2.25
C TRP A 114 -17.80 7.65 -3.21
N LYS A 115 -17.46 7.30 -4.45
CA LYS A 115 -17.30 8.24 -5.55
C LYS A 115 -18.54 8.14 -6.43
N TYR A 116 -19.12 9.27 -6.80
CA TYR A 116 -20.21 9.30 -7.78
C TYR A 116 -19.69 8.70 -9.09
N SER A 117 -20.40 7.71 -9.62
CA SER A 117 -20.31 7.29 -11.02
C SER A 117 -21.06 8.26 -11.91
#